data_AF-A0A7C3FSB6-F1
#
_entry.id   AF-A0A7C3FSB6-F1
#
_cell.length_a   1.000
_cell.length_b   1.000
_cell.length_c   1.000
_cell.angle_alpha   90.00
_cell.angle_beta   90.00
_cell.angle_gamma   90.00
#
_symmetry.space_group_name_H-M   'P 1'
#
loop_
_entity.id
_entity.type
_entity.pdbx_description
1 polymer ?
#
loop_
_entity_poly.entity_id
_entity_poly.type
_entity_poly.pdbx_seq_one_letter_code
_entity_poly.pdbx_strand_id
1 'polypeptide(L)'
;FHIIGGIALGNALNNVWLKLRGQRASLGNGCFFLLWGSGFAFMPLAFGGGEEIPAWFLPMQLLIIITAMGIGALWQSALQEWAKPLFNLNVGLMLFGSVFMGFGMLFGFAVIQDAESTFPGLIFIGTFGLIGLGIFLFGLFGILKSFRS
;
A
#
# COMPACT_ATOMS: atom_id res chain seq x y z
N PHE A 1 -8.15 -0.48 2.65
CA PHE A 1 -6.71 -0.83 2.69
C PHE A 1 -6.45 -2.34 2.60
N HIS A 2 -7.26 -3.22 3.23
CA HIS A 2 -7.12 -4.69 3.16
C HIS A 2 -6.89 -5.27 1.75
N ILE A 3 -7.70 -4.84 0.77
CA ILE A 3 -7.65 -5.41 -0.59
C ILE A 3 -6.33 -5.04 -1.28
N ILE A 4 -5.95 -3.76 -1.22
CA ILE A 4 -4.71 -3.25 -1.85
C ILE A 4 -3.48 -3.87 -1.16
N GLY A 5 -3.46 -3.86 0.18
CA GLY A 5 -2.39 -4.47 0.96
C GLY A 5 -2.29 -5.97 0.74
N GLY A 6 -3.43 -6.67 0.70
CA GLY A 6 -3.51 -8.11 0.46
C GLY A 6 -3.00 -8.50 -0.93
N ILE A 7 -3.43 -7.79 -1.99
CA ILE A 7 -2.93 -8.03 -3.35
C ILE A 7 -1.41 -7.76 -3.43
N ALA A 8 -0.94 -6.68 -2.81
CA ALA A 8 0.49 -6.37 -2.74
C ALA A 8 1.30 -7.46 -2.03
N LEU A 9 0.80 -7.94 -0.88
CA LEU A 9 1.35 -9.09 -0.13
C LEU A 9 1.40 -10.37 -0.97
N GLY A 10 0.31 -10.69 -1.66
CA GLY A 10 0.22 -11.86 -2.53
C GLY A 10 1.24 -11.81 -3.67
N ASN A 11 1.34 -10.67 -4.34
CA ASN A 11 2.36 -10.42 -5.37
C ASN A 11 3.79 -10.50 -4.82
N ALA A 12 4.00 -9.99 -3.62
CA ALA A 12 5.29 -9.99 -2.96
C ALA A 12 5.74 -11.41 -2.59
N LEU A 13 4.85 -12.20 -1.98
CA LEU A 13 5.06 -13.61 -1.68
C LEU A 13 5.37 -14.41 -2.95
N ASN A 14 4.60 -14.20 -4.02
CA ASN A 14 4.86 -14.87 -5.29
C ASN A 14 6.24 -14.51 -5.85
N ASN A 15 6.63 -13.23 -5.85
CA ASN A 15 7.96 -12.81 -6.33
C ASN A 15 9.10 -13.41 -5.51
N VAL A 16 8.98 -13.45 -4.17
CA VAL A 16 9.97 -14.10 -3.30
C VAL A 16 10.02 -15.61 -3.59
N TRP A 17 8.87 -16.26 -3.70
CA TRP A 17 8.77 -17.69 -4.03
C TRP A 17 9.38 -18.04 -5.39
N LEU A 18 9.09 -17.26 -6.44
CA LEU A 18 9.68 -17.43 -7.76
C LEU A 18 11.21 -17.24 -7.72
N LYS A 19 11.70 -16.27 -6.94
CA LYS A 19 13.13 -16.03 -6.77
C LYS A 19 13.84 -17.19 -6.06
N LEU A 20 13.23 -17.73 -5.00
CA LEU A 20 13.73 -18.92 -4.30
C LEU A 20 13.82 -20.14 -5.21
N ARG A 21 12.95 -20.23 -6.23
CA ARG A 21 12.99 -21.27 -7.28
C ARG A 21 13.96 -20.96 -8.43
N GLY A 22 14.84 -19.97 -8.28
CA GLY A 22 15.83 -19.61 -9.29
C GLY A 22 15.30 -18.83 -10.49
N GLN A 23 14.05 -18.35 -10.44
CA GLN A 23 13.48 -17.56 -11.53
C GLN A 23 13.93 -16.09 -11.47
N ARG A 24 13.78 -15.39 -12.60
CA ARG A 24 14.17 -13.98 -12.78
C ARG A 24 13.17 -13.03 -12.10
N ALA A 25 13.13 -13.07 -10.77
CA ALA A 25 12.35 -12.17 -9.92
C ALA A 25 13.26 -11.26 -9.07
N SER A 26 12.72 -10.12 -8.62
CA SER A 26 13.43 -9.17 -7.75
C SER A 26 13.13 -9.46 -6.28
N LEU A 27 14.15 -9.91 -5.54
CA LEU A 27 14.03 -10.17 -4.10
C LEU A 27 13.78 -8.88 -3.31
N GLY A 28 14.47 -7.79 -3.68
CA GLY A 28 14.32 -6.48 -3.03
C GLY A 28 12.90 -5.93 -3.16
N ASN A 29 12.32 -5.97 -4.37
CA ASN A 29 10.93 -5.54 -4.57
C ASN A 29 9.96 -6.46 -3.81
N GLY A 30 10.19 -7.76 -3.81
CA GLY A 30 9.41 -8.72 -3.03
C GLY A 30 9.42 -8.38 -1.53
N CYS A 31 10.58 -8.20 -0.92
CA CYS A 31 10.69 -7.88 0.50
C CYS A 31 10.05 -6.52 0.85
N PHE A 32 10.23 -5.50 -0.01
CA PHE A 32 9.58 -4.21 0.18
C PHE A 32 8.06 -4.32 0.19
N PHE A 33 7.47 -4.99 -0.82
CA PHE A 33 6.01 -5.15 -0.89
C PHE A 33 5.45 -6.13 0.14
N LEU A 34 6.26 -7.03 0.71
CA LEU A 34 5.88 -7.81 1.88
C LEU A 34 5.68 -6.92 3.10
N LEU A 35 6.67 -6.09 3.43
CA LEU A 35 6.60 -5.17 4.58
C LEU A 35 5.49 -4.14 4.38
N TRP A 36 5.45 -3.52 3.21
CA TRP A 36 4.47 -2.51 2.86
C TRP A 36 3.05 -3.09 2.79
N GLY A 37 2.88 -4.22 2.09
CA GLY A 37 1.59 -4.90 1.96
C GLY A 37 1.04 -5.37 3.29
N SER A 38 1.90 -5.85 4.20
CA SER A 38 1.52 -6.20 5.57
C SER A 38 0.98 -5.00 6.34
N GLY A 39 1.69 -3.86 6.29
CA GLY A 39 1.23 -2.62 6.89
C GLY A 39 -0.18 -2.28 6.44
N PHE A 40 -0.44 -2.27 5.13
CA PHE A 40 -1.75 -1.90 4.58
C PHE A 40 -2.84 -2.97 4.74
N ALA A 41 -2.47 -4.25 4.74
CA ALA A 41 -3.42 -5.35 4.88
C ALA A 41 -3.92 -5.49 6.31
N PHE A 42 -3.06 -5.30 7.31
CA PHE A 42 -3.41 -5.50 8.72
C PHE A 42 -3.68 -4.20 9.47
N MET A 43 -3.34 -3.04 8.90
CA MET A 43 -3.60 -1.75 9.52
C MET A 43 -5.05 -1.54 9.97
N PRO A 44 -6.10 -1.79 9.16
CA PRO A 44 -7.45 -1.52 9.65
C PRO A 44 -7.89 -2.44 10.81
N LEU A 45 -7.18 -3.56 11.05
CA LEU A 45 -7.35 -4.36 12.27
C LEU A 45 -6.71 -3.68 13.49
N ALA A 46 -5.59 -2.99 13.30
CA ALA A 46 -4.91 -2.24 14.36
C ALA A 46 -5.66 -0.97 14.80
N PHE A 47 -6.48 -0.37 13.92
CA PHE A 47 -7.20 0.89 14.20
C PHE A 47 -8.73 0.75 14.27
N GLY A 48 -9.30 -0.41 13.94
CA GLY A 48 -10.74 -0.66 14.05
C GLY A 48 -11.23 -0.97 15.46
N GLY A 49 -10.35 -0.89 16.46
CA GLY A 49 -10.51 -1.31 17.86
C GLY A 49 -11.42 -0.43 18.74
N GLY A 50 -12.71 -0.31 18.42
CA GLY A 50 -13.72 0.25 19.35
C GLY A 50 -14.27 -0.80 20.32
N GLU A 51 -14.86 -0.39 21.45
CA GLU A 51 -15.31 -1.29 22.54
C GLU A 51 -16.44 -2.27 22.17
N GLU A 52 -17.04 -2.19 20.98
CA GLU A 52 -18.08 -3.13 20.52
C GLU A 52 -17.82 -3.64 19.10
N ILE A 53 -16.79 -4.46 18.93
CA ILE A 53 -16.57 -5.18 17.67
C ILE A 53 -17.27 -6.54 17.72
N PRO A 54 -18.19 -6.84 16.79
CA PRO A 54 -18.82 -8.14 16.71
C PRO A 54 -17.79 -9.26 16.51
N ALA A 55 -17.96 -10.41 17.16
CA ALA A 55 -17.02 -11.54 17.07
C ALA A 55 -16.75 -12.03 15.63
N TRP A 56 -17.68 -11.82 14.70
CA TRP A 56 -17.54 -12.18 13.28
C TRP A 56 -16.68 -11.20 12.45
N PHE A 57 -16.41 -10.01 12.97
CA PHE A 57 -15.70 -8.95 12.24
C PHE A 57 -14.26 -9.32 11.92
N LEU A 58 -13.52 -9.84 12.90
CA LEU A 58 -12.12 -10.25 12.73
C LEU A 58 -11.98 -11.40 11.70
N PRO A 59 -12.74 -12.51 11.80
CA PRO A 59 -12.77 -13.55 10.76
C PRO A 59 -13.10 -13.00 9.36
N MET A 60 -14.05 -12.07 9.26
CA MET A 60 -14.44 -11.49 7.97
C MET A 60 -13.32 -10.66 7.35
N GLN A 61 -12.61 -9.85 8.15
CA GLN A 61 -11.47 -9.09 7.66
C GLN A 61 -10.31 -10.00 7.22
N LEU A 62 -10.02 -11.05 7.99
CA LEU A 62 -9.02 -12.05 7.61
C LEU A 62 -9.39 -12.75 6.30
N LEU A 63 -10.68 -13.10 6.12
CA LEU A 63 -11.17 -13.69 4.87
C LEU A 63 -10.93 -12.75 3.68
N ILE A 64 -11.23 -11.45 3.83
CA ILE A 64 -11.00 -10.44 2.79
C ILE A 64 -9.50 -10.33 2.46
N ILE A 65 -8.63 -10.30 3.48
CA ILE A 65 -7.18 -10.21 3.31
C ILE A 65 -6.65 -11.46 2.58
N ILE A 66 -7.01 -12.66 3.05
CA ILE A 66 -6.57 -13.94 2.46
C ILE A 66 -7.06 -14.06 1.01
N THR A 67 -8.30 -13.67 0.74
CA THR A 67 -8.87 -13.68 -0.61
C THR A 67 -8.11 -12.72 -1.52
N ALA A 68 -7.86 -11.49 -1.06
CA ALA A 68 -7.09 -10.51 -1.81
C ALA A 68 -5.63 -10.96 -2.05
N MET A 69 -5.00 -11.61 -1.06
CA MET A 69 -3.68 -12.23 -1.20
C MET A 69 -3.67 -13.36 -2.21
N GLY A 70 -4.66 -14.25 -2.17
CA GLY A 70 -4.81 -15.34 -3.14
C GLY A 70 -4.96 -14.82 -4.56
N ILE A 71 -5.81 -13.81 -4.76
CA ILE A 71 -5.98 -13.13 -6.05
C ILE A 71 -4.66 -12.49 -6.50
N GLY A 72 -3.97 -11.75 -5.63
CA GLY A 72 -2.68 -11.15 -5.96
C GLY A 72 -1.63 -12.19 -6.35
N ALA A 73 -1.48 -13.25 -5.56
CA ALA A 73 -0.47 -14.28 -5.80
C ALA A 73 -0.73 -15.13 -7.05
N LEU A 74 -1.99 -15.51 -7.30
CA LEU A 74 -2.36 -16.45 -8.36
C LEU A 74 -2.69 -15.75 -9.69
N TRP A 75 -3.24 -14.54 -9.64
CA TRP A 75 -3.73 -13.82 -10.82
C TRP A 75 -2.87 -12.60 -11.16
N GLN A 76 -1.62 -12.56 -10.67
CA GLN A 76 -0.68 -11.46 -10.90
C GLN A 76 -0.58 -11.05 -12.38
N SER A 77 -0.39 -12.02 -13.29
CA SER A 77 -0.25 -11.75 -14.72
C SER A 77 -1.51 -11.14 -15.33
N ALA A 78 -2.69 -11.70 -15.00
CA ALA A 78 -3.97 -11.19 -15.47
C ALA A 78 -4.26 -9.78 -14.93
N LEU A 79 -3.95 -9.52 -13.66
CA LEU A 79 -4.06 -8.18 -13.06
C LEU A 79 -3.13 -7.18 -13.74
N GLN A 80 -1.89 -7.58 -14.05
CA GLN A 80 -0.94 -6.71 -14.74
C GLN A 80 -1.39 -6.39 -16.17
N GLU A 81 -1.94 -7.36 -16.89
CA GLU A 81 -2.49 -7.14 -18.24
C GLU A 81 -3.75 -6.27 -18.21
N TRP A 82 -4.64 -6.50 -17.25
CA TRP A 82 -5.82 -5.66 -17.06
C TRP A 82 -5.47 -4.23 -16.63
N ALA A 83 -4.42 -4.07 -15.82
CA ALA A 83 -3.97 -2.78 -15.31
C ALA A 83 -3.08 -2.01 -16.30
N LYS A 84 -2.47 -2.70 -17.27
CA LYS A 84 -1.58 -2.12 -18.31
C LYS A 84 -2.14 -0.86 -19.01
N PRO A 85 -3.43 -0.79 -19.40
CA PRO A 85 -4.01 0.39 -20.02
C PRO A 85 -4.18 1.58 -19.06
N LEU A 86 -4.29 1.30 -17.76
CA LEU A 86 -4.51 2.29 -16.70
C LEU A 86 -3.19 2.82 -16.11
N PHE A 87 -2.12 2.03 -16.18
CA PHE A 87 -0.84 2.34 -15.54
C PHE A 87 0.18 2.91 -16.54
N ASN A 88 0.05 4.20 -16.84
CA ASN A 88 1.23 5.00 -17.16
C ASN A 88 2.08 5.12 -15.88
N LEU A 89 3.40 4.91 -15.97
CA LEU A 89 4.33 5.04 -14.83
C LEU A 89 4.07 6.32 -14.02
N ASN A 90 3.81 7.44 -14.70
CA ASN A 90 3.54 8.72 -14.06
C ASN A 90 2.22 8.73 -13.27
N VAL A 91 1.18 8.08 -13.80
CA VAL A 91 -0.11 7.88 -13.11
C VAL A 91 0.09 6.96 -11.91
N GLY A 92 0.89 5.90 -12.05
CA GLY A 92 1.26 5.00 -10.97
C GLY A 92 1.99 5.72 -9.83
N LEU A 93 2.94 6.61 -10.16
CA LEU A 93 3.65 7.45 -9.19
C LEU A 93 2.69 8.40 -8.47
N MET A 94 1.78 9.05 -9.20
CA MET A 94 0.75 9.90 -8.58
C MET A 94 -0.12 9.12 -7.61
N LEU A 95 -0.68 7.97 -8.03
CA LEU A 95 -1.52 7.15 -7.15
C LEU A 95 -0.75 6.67 -5.91
N PHE A 96 0.48 6.21 -6.09
CA PHE A 96 1.33 5.75 -5.00
C PHE A 96 1.68 6.89 -4.02
N GLY A 97 2.03 8.07 -4.54
CA GLY A 97 2.28 9.27 -3.75
C GLY A 97 1.04 9.74 -2.98
N SER A 98 -0.13 9.72 -3.62
CA SER A 98 -1.42 10.03 -2.97
C SER A 98 -1.74 9.08 -1.83
N VAL A 99 -1.46 7.77 -1.98
CA VAL A 99 -1.65 6.79 -0.92
C VAL A 99 -0.71 7.06 0.26
N PHE A 100 0.58 7.33 0.01
CA PHE A 100 1.53 7.68 1.07
C PHE A 100 1.15 8.97 1.79
N MET A 101 0.70 9.98 1.04
CA MET A 101 0.30 11.27 1.59
C MET A 101 -0.97 11.15 2.44
N GLY A 102 -2.00 10.47 1.90
CA GLY A 102 -3.24 10.20 2.64
C GLY A 102 -3.00 9.35 3.87
N PHE A 103 -2.15 8.33 3.77
CA PHE A 103 -1.74 7.52 4.91
C PHE A 103 -1.01 8.35 5.97
N GLY A 104 0.01 9.11 5.59
CA GLY A 104 0.77 9.94 6.52
C GLY A 104 -0.10 10.94 7.27
N MET A 105 -1.04 11.59 6.56
CA MET A 105 -2.00 12.50 7.18
C MET A 105 -2.97 11.77 8.10
N LEU A 106 -3.66 10.72 7.61
CA LEU A 106 -4.65 10.00 8.43
C LEU A 106 -4.02 9.39 9.68
N PHE A 107 -2.84 8.78 9.56
CA PHE A 107 -2.13 8.20 10.71
C PHE A 107 -1.57 9.24 11.64
N GLY A 108 -0.92 10.26 11.11
CA GLY A 108 -0.38 11.30 11.94
C GLY A 108 -1.46 12.03 12.73
N PHE A 109 -2.61 12.35 12.10
CA PHE A 109 -3.75 12.93 12.83
C PHE A 109 -4.41 11.96 13.80
N ALA A 110 -4.51 10.67 13.47
CA ALA A 110 -5.04 9.67 14.40
C ALA A 110 -4.14 9.44 15.62
N VAL A 111 -2.83 9.67 15.48
CA VAL A 111 -1.85 9.60 16.58
C VAL A 111 -1.87 10.88 17.42
N ILE A 112 -2.15 12.05 16.84
CA ILE A 112 -2.33 13.31 17.57
C ILE A 112 -3.69 13.27 18.30
N GLN A 113 -3.78 12.51 19.39
CA GLN A 113 -4.97 12.52 20.26
C GLN A 113 -4.73 13.30 21.56
N ASP A 114 -3.46 13.54 21.90
CA ASP A 114 -3.03 14.16 23.14
C ASP A 114 -1.70 14.90 22.94
N ALA A 115 -1.33 15.74 23.92
CA ALA A 115 -0.14 16.59 23.83
C ALA A 115 1.18 15.78 23.78
N GLU A 116 1.21 14.59 24.37
CA GLU A 116 2.41 13.74 24.43
C GLU A 116 2.63 12.99 23.11
N SER A 117 1.55 12.57 22.45
CA SER A 117 1.56 11.90 21.15
C SER A 117 1.69 12.86 19.95
N THR A 118 1.64 14.17 20.19
CA THR A 118 1.69 15.20 19.15
C THR A 118 2.99 15.16 18.33
N PHE A 119 4.15 15.06 18.99
CA PHE A 119 5.45 15.04 18.28
C PHE A 119 5.63 13.79 17.41
N PRO A 120 5.37 12.55 17.90
CA PRO A 120 5.35 11.36 17.06
C PRO A 120 4.38 11.46 15.88
N GLY A 121 3.18 11.99 16.10
CA GLY A 121 2.18 12.19 15.05
C GLY A 121 2.66 13.14 13.95
N LEU A 122 3.27 14.27 14.32
CA LEU A 122 3.87 15.22 13.36
C LEU A 122 5.02 14.61 12.56
N ILE A 123 5.86 13.76 13.18
CA ILE A 123 6.90 13.02 12.45
C ILE A 123 6.27 12.12 11.40
N PHE A 124 5.18 11.41 11.74
CA PHE A 124 4.46 10.58 10.77
C PHE A 124 3.88 11.38 9.61
N ILE A 125 3.22 12.51 9.89
CA ILE A 125 2.72 13.43 8.84
C ILE A 125 3.89 13.93 7.99
N GLY A 126 4.97 14.39 8.62
CA GLY A 126 6.14 14.94 7.95
C GLY A 126 6.81 13.91 7.04
N THR A 127 7.17 12.75 7.57
CA THR A 127 7.88 11.73 6.80
C THR A 127 7.02 11.14 5.69
N PHE A 128 5.85 10.58 6.01
CA PHE A 128 5.03 9.90 5.00
C PHE A 128 4.29 10.89 4.09
N GLY A 129 3.85 12.03 4.63
CA GLY A 129 3.21 13.10 3.87
C GLY A 129 4.14 13.75 2.87
N LEU A 130 5.36 14.16 3.28
CA LEU A 130 6.30 14.82 2.37
C LEU A 130 6.89 13.85 1.33
N ILE A 131 7.18 12.60 1.73
CA ILE A 131 7.61 11.57 0.77
C ILE A 131 6.49 11.31 -0.26
N GLY A 132 5.25 11.13 0.22
CA GLY A 132 4.09 10.95 -0.65
C GLY A 132 3.88 12.12 -1.62
N LEU A 133 3.99 13.35 -1.11
CA LEU A 133 3.92 14.57 -1.92
C LEU A 133 5.02 14.63 -2.97
N GLY A 134 6.27 14.31 -2.61
CA GLY A 134 7.40 14.29 -3.54
C GLY A 134 7.19 13.31 -4.70
N ILE A 135 6.75 12.08 -4.38
CA ILE A 135 6.45 11.06 -5.40
C ILE A 135 5.27 11.51 -6.28
N PHE A 136 4.23 12.09 -5.67
CA PHE A 136 3.07 12.60 -6.40
C PHE A 136 3.46 13.69 -7.39
N LEU A 137 4.20 14.70 -6.94
CA LEU A 137 4.65 15.82 -7.76
C LEU A 137 5.58 15.34 -8.88
N PHE A 138 6.42 14.34 -8.62
CA PHE A 138 7.27 13.73 -9.64
C PHE A 138 6.45 13.06 -10.75
N GLY A 139 5.41 12.30 -10.39
CA GLY A 139 4.47 11.72 -11.35
C GLY A 139 3.70 12.80 -12.12
N LEU A 140 3.17 13.81 -11.42
CA LEU A 140 2.44 14.93 -12.03
C LEU A 140 3.31 15.69 -13.05
N PHE A 141 4.57 15.97 -12.69
CA PHE A 141 5.52 16.61 -13.59
C PHE A 141 5.74 15.78 -14.87
N GLY A 142 5.85 14.45 -14.73
CA GLY A 142 5.96 13.54 -15.88
C GLY A 142 4.74 13.60 -16.81
N ILE A 143 3.52 13.67 -16.26
CA ILE A 143 2.29 13.84 -17.07
C ILE A 143 2.29 15.22 -17.76
N LEU A 144 2.56 16.30 -17.03
CA LEU A 144 2.55 17.66 -17.58
C LEU A 144 3.58 17.83 -18.70
N LYS A 145 4.76 17.19 -18.55
CA LYS A 145 5.79 17.16 -19.60
C LYS A 145 5.31 16.43 -20.84
N SER A 146 4.54 15.34 -20.70
CA SER A 146 4.02 14.57 -21.83
C SER A 146 2.99 15.32 -22.68
N PHE A 147 2.32 16.33 -22.11
CA PHE A 147 1.41 17.22 -22.86
C PHE A 147 2.12 18.37 -23.57
N ARG A 148 3.43 18.58 -23.32
CA ARG A 148 4.23 19.64 -23.93
C ARG A 148 5.10 19.17 -25.10
N SER A 149 5.18 17.86 -25.35
CA SER A 149 5.88 17.26 -26.50
C SER A 149 4.91 16.88 -27.60
#